data_AF-A0A9E4G985-F1
#
_entry.id   AF-A0A9E4G985-F1
#
_cell.length_a   1.000
_cell.length_b   1.000
_cell.length_c   1.000
_cell.angle_alpha   90.00
_cell.angle_beta   90.00
_cell.angle_gamma   90.00
#
_symmetry.space_group_name_H-M   'P 1'
#
loop_
_entity.id
_entity.type
_entity.pdbx_description
1 polymer ?
#
loop_
_entity_poly.entity_id
_entity_poly.type
_entity_poly.pdbx_seq_one_letter_code
_entity_poly.pdbx_strand_id
1 'polypeptide(L)' 'MSAAARPASKAEGAQHLGVGRQTLSNLVNEKAAISVEMAYRLSKAFGSTPETWLGMQLAFDLARSRHLEQTIKVEPVTAA' A
#
# COMPACT_ATOMS: atom_id res chain seq x y z
N MET A 1 -0.57 4.52 25.54
CA MET A 1 0.01 4.36 24.20
C MET A 1 1.14 3.35 24.33
N SER A 2 0.92 2.09 23.95
CA SER A 2 1.96 1.05 24.02
C SER A 2 2.91 1.26 22.85
N ALA A 3 4.20 1.44 23.13
CA ALA A 3 5.23 1.50 22.11
C ALA A 3 5.36 0.12 21.46
N ALA A 4 4.69 -0.10 20.33
CA ALA A 4 4.96 -1.27 19.50
C ALA A 4 6.44 -1.19 19.08
N ALA A 5 7.24 -2.14 19.58
CA ALA A 5 8.65 -2.25 19.23
C ALA A 5 8.76 -2.36 17.70
N ARG A 6 9.65 -1.56 17.09
CA ARG A 6 9.95 -1.70 15.66
C ARG A 6 10.55 -3.09 15.44
N PRO A 7 10.07 -3.87 14.45
CA PRO A 7 10.65 -5.18 14.18
C PRO A 7 12.13 -5.03 13.80
N ALA A 8 12.99 -5.86 14.39
CA ALA A 8 14.44 -5.80 14.21
C ALA A 8 14.89 -6.39 12.86
N SER A 9 14.01 -7.11 12.15
CA SER A 9 14.30 -7.68 10.83
C SER A 9 13.08 -7.82 9.92
N LYS A 10 13.30 -7.99 8.60
CA LYS A 10 12.24 -8.31 7.62
C LYS A 10 11.52 -9.62 7.96
N ALA A 11 12.21 -10.60 8.54
CA ALA A 11 11.59 -11.86 8.94
C ALA A 11 10.60 -11.66 10.10
N GLU A 12 11.00 -10.88 11.09
CA GLU A 12 10.16 -10.53 12.24
C GLU A 12 8.98 -9.64 11.84
N GLY A 13 9.19 -8.69 10.92
CA GLY A 13 8.12 -7.89 10.36
C GLY A 13 7.08 -8.72 9.60
N ALA A 14 7.54 -9.72 8.83
CA ALA A 14 6.63 -10.62 8.11
C ALA A 14 5.80 -11.46 9.08
N GLN A 15 6.41 -11.92 10.18
CA GLN A 15 5.72 -12.64 11.24
C GLN A 15 4.69 -11.76 11.96
N HIS A 16 5.04 -10.52 12.33
CA HIS A 16 4.11 -9.56 12.95
C HIS A 16 2.90 -9.26 12.06
N LEU A 17 3.13 -9.15 10.75
CA LEU A 17 2.06 -8.94 9.79
C LEU A 17 1.30 -10.22 9.43
N GLY A 18 1.77 -11.40 9.89
CA GLY A 18 1.18 -12.70 9.57
C GLY A 18 1.22 -13.06 8.08
N VAL A 19 2.30 -12.69 7.39
CA VAL A 19 2.50 -12.94 5.95
C VAL A 19 3.81 -13.68 5.68
N GLY A 20 3.94 -14.25 4.49
CA GLY A 20 5.20 -14.84 4.04
C GLY A 20 6.32 -13.80 3.90
N ARG A 21 7.57 -14.21 4.14
CA ARG A 21 8.75 -13.34 3.95
C ARG A 21 8.82 -12.75 2.54
N GLN A 22 8.47 -13.55 1.53
CA GLN A 22 8.44 -13.09 0.13
C GLN A 22 7.37 -12.01 -0.08
N THR A 23 6.20 -12.13 0.55
CA THR A 23 5.14 -11.11 0.48
C THR A 23 5.62 -9.78 1.01
N LEU A 24 6.21 -9.77 2.22
CA LEU A 24 6.75 -8.55 2.78
C LEU A 24 7.92 -8.02 1.95
N SER A 25 8.81 -8.90 1.47
CA SER A 25 9.92 -8.52 0.57
C SER A 25 9.42 -7.86 -0.70
N ASN A 26 8.37 -8.39 -1.33
CA ASN A 26 7.80 -7.79 -2.53
C ASN A 26 7.18 -6.42 -2.22
N LEU A 27 6.50 -6.28 -1.09
CA LEU A 27 5.91 -5.01 -0.67
C LEU A 27 6.98 -3.93 -0.42
N VAL A 28 8.00 -4.23 0.39
CA VAL A 28 9.04 -3.24 0.75
C VAL A 28 9.97 -2.89 -0.40
N ASN A 29 10.06 -3.76 -1.42
CA ASN A 29 10.83 -3.50 -2.63
C ASN A 29 9.93 -3.02 -3.80
N GLU A 30 8.71 -2.57 -3.50
CA GLU A 30 7.77 -1.99 -4.48
C GLU A 30 7.39 -2.91 -5.65
N LYS A 31 7.57 -4.23 -5.47
CA LYS A 31 7.19 -5.28 -6.42
C LYS A 31 5.74 -5.75 -6.26
N ALA A 32 5.07 -5.32 -5.20
CA ALA A 32 3.67 -5.57 -4.95
C ALA A 32 3.02 -4.33 -4.30
N ALA A 33 1.78 -4.05 -4.66
CA ALA A 33 0.98 -2.99 -4.04
C ALA A 33 0.43 -3.43 -2.66
N ILE A 34 0.04 -2.45 -1.83
CA ILE A 34 -0.76 -2.69 -0.63
C ILE A 34 -2.15 -3.16 -1.07
N SER A 35 -2.48 -4.42 -0.81
CA SER A 35 -3.84 -4.94 -0.95
C SER A 35 -4.73 -4.50 0.21
N VAL A 36 -6.05 -4.64 0.07
CA VAL A 36 -7.01 -4.36 1.16
C VAL A 36 -6.67 -5.17 2.41
N GLU A 37 -6.40 -6.47 2.27
CA GLU A 37 -6.03 -7.32 3.40
C GLU A 37 -4.73 -6.85 4.07
N MET A 38 -3.72 -6.45 3.27
CA MET A 38 -2.47 -5.91 3.80
C MET A 38 -2.70 -4.58 4.53
N ALA A 39 -3.59 -3.71 4.04
CA ALA A 39 -3.93 -2.47 4.72
C ALA A 39 -4.51 -2.71 6.12
N TYR A 40 -5.38 -3.72 6.28
CA TYR A 40 -5.85 -4.14 7.60
C TYR A 40 -4.74 -4.68 8.50
N ARG A 41 -3.79 -5.46 7.95
CA ARG A 41 -2.63 -5.96 8.70
C ARG A 41 -1.72 -4.81 9.16
N LEU A 42 -1.44 -3.84 8.29
CA LEU A 42 -0.64 -2.66 8.59
C LEU A 42 -1.32 -1.76 9.63
N SER A 43 -2.63 -1.53 9.53
CA SER A 43 -3.40 -0.78 10.53
C SER A 43 -3.32 -1.43 11.91
N LYS A 44 -3.48 -2.75 12.00
CA LYS A 44 -3.35 -3.48 13.28
C LYS A 44 -1.93 -3.47 13.84
N ALA A 45 -0.92 -3.54 12.99
CA ALA A 45 0.49 -3.62 13.41
C ALA A 45 1.10 -2.26 13.77
N PHE A 46 0.78 -1.21 13.01
CA PHE A 46 1.46 0.09 13.07
C PHE A 46 0.53 1.26 13.38
N GLY A 47 -0.78 1.03 13.52
CA GLY A 47 -1.78 2.06 13.72
C GLY A 47 -2.22 2.72 12.41
N SER A 48 -2.91 3.86 12.52
CA SER A 48 -3.69 4.46 11.43
C SER A 48 -4.85 3.57 10.98
N THR A 49 -5.49 3.90 9.85
CA THR A 49 -6.63 3.18 9.30
C THR A 49 -6.29 2.47 7.99
N PRO A 50 -7.01 1.38 7.61
CA PRO A 50 -6.84 0.75 6.31
C PRO A 50 -6.99 1.72 5.13
N GLU A 51 -7.93 2.67 5.23
CA GLU A 51 -8.17 3.71 4.23
C GLU A 51 -6.96 4.62 4.07
N THR A 52 -6.26 4.94 5.17
CA THR A 52 -5.03 5.75 5.11
C THR A 52 -3.94 5.00 4.35
N TRP A 53 -3.72 3.72 4.64
CA TRP A 53 -2.74 2.89 3.94
C TRP A 53 -3.07 2.72 2.44
N LEU A 54 -4.35 2.50 2.11
CA LEU A 54 -4.80 2.42 0.71
C LEU A 54 -4.73 3.77 0.01
N GLY A 55 -5.00 4.87 0.71
CA GLY A 55 -4.85 6.23 0.18
C GLY A 55 -3.40 6.53 -0.20
N MET A 56 -2.42 6.09 0.59
CA MET A 56 -0.99 6.19 0.25
C MET A 56 -0.66 5.37 -1.01
N GLN A 57 -1.18 4.14 -1.11
CA GLN A 57 -1.01 3.31 -2.31
C GLN A 57 -1.60 3.97 -3.55
N LEU A 58 -2.82 4.51 -3.46
CA LEU A 58 -3.47 5.23 -4.55
C LEU A 58 -2.65 6.45 -4.99
N ALA A 59 -2.17 7.25 -4.04
CA ALA A 59 -1.35 8.42 -4.34
C ALA A 59 -0.06 8.04 -5.07
N PHE A 60 0.60 6.96 -4.63
CA PHE A 60 1.78 6.42 -5.29
C PHE A 60 1.49 5.94 -6.72
N ASP A 61 0.41 5.16 -6.90
CA ASP A 61 0.04 4.63 -8.22
C ASP A 61 -0.30 5.76 -9.20
N LEU A 62 -1.07 6.76 -8.77
CA LEU A 62 -1.37 7.95 -9.57
C LEU A 62 -0.11 8.73 -9.94
N ALA A 63 0.82 8.92 -8.99
CA ALA A 63 2.08 9.60 -9.26
C ALA A 63 2.93 8.86 -10.29
N ARG A 64 3.02 7.52 -10.20
CA ARG A 64 3.75 6.67 -11.15
C ARG A 64 3.08 6.62 -12.52
N SER A 65 1.74 6.72 -12.57
CA SER A 65 0.97 6.67 -13.80
C SER A 65 0.70 8.03 -14.44
N ARG A 66 1.34 9.12 -13.99
CA ARG A 66 1.13 10.48 -14.55
C ARG A 66 1.27 10.57 -16.07
N HIS A 67 2.15 9.77 -16.66
CA HIS A 67 2.31 9.71 -18.13
C HIS A 67 1.01 9.34 -18.87
N LEU A 68 0.08 8.64 -18.21
CA LEU A 68 -1.20 8.26 -18.79
C LEU A 68 -2.09 9.47 -19.14
N GLU A 69 -1.92 10.61 -18.47
CA GLU A 69 -2.62 11.85 -18.80
C GLU A 69 -2.37 12.27 -20.26
N GLN A 70 -1.20 11.94 -20.80
CA GLN A 70 -0.81 12.28 -22.16
C GLN A 70 -1.25 11.22 -23.17
N THR A 71 -1.31 9.94 -22.76
CA THR A 71 -1.54 8.80 -23.66
C THR A 71 -3.00 8.38 -23.76
N ILE A 72 -3.78 8.53 -22.69
CA ILE A 72 -5.21 8.22 -22.68
C ILE A 72 -5.97 9.39 -23.30
N LYS A 73 -6.64 9.14 -24.44
CA LYS A 73 -7.52 10.10 -25.11
C LYS A 73 -8.95 9.64 -24.97
N VAL A 74 -9.80 10.52 -24.45
CA VAL A 74 -11.23 10.26 -24.25
C VAL A 74 -12.01 11.53 -24.58
N GLU A 75 -13.21 11.36 -25.15
CA GLU A 75 -14.16 12.46 -25.35
C GLU A 75 -14.93 12.70 -24.04
N PRO A 76 -15.07 13.96 -23.56
CA PRO A 76 -15.84 14.25 -22.36
C PRO A 76 -17.32 13.90 -22.52
N VAL A 77 -17.90 13.27 -21.50
CA VAL A 77 -19.35 13.08 -21.43
C VAL A 77 -19.99 14.42 -21.05
N THR A 78 -20.57 15.12 -22.02
CA THR A 78 -21.41 16.29 -21.75
C THR A 78 -22.81 15.83 -21.40
N ALA A 79 -23.30 16.18 -20.21
CA ALA A 79 -24.72 16.04 -19.91
C ALA A 79 -25.53 17.05 -20.75
N ALA A 80 -26.63 16.58 -21.35
CA ALA A 80 -27.57 17.42 -22.10
C ALA A 80 -28.46 18.26 -21.17
#